data_AF-B5Y6V1-F1
#
_entry.id   AF-B5Y6V1-F1
#
_cell.length_a   1.000
_cell.length_b   1.000
_cell.length_c   1.000
_cell.angle_alpha   90.00
_cell.angle_beta   90.00
_cell.angle_gamma   90.00
#
_symmetry.space_group_name_H-M   'P 1'
#
loop_
_entity.id
_entity.type
_entity.pdbx_description
1 polymer ?
#
loop_
_entity_poly.entity_id
_entity_poly.type
_entity_poly.pdbx_seq_one_letter_code
_entity_poly.pdbx_strand_id
1 'polypeptide(L)'
;MFNISPETLKHLEELAQLELPLGLEEKMLQDLNHILSTFEVISVVEKPPESGVEQSAFLRADQPLPYTDASRLFDPSRLKNGFLRVKPVLEDKEEEG
;
A
#
# COMPACT_ATOMS: atom_id res chain seq x y z
N MET A 1 -17.34 2.16 20.28
CA MET A 1 -16.12 1.54 20.80
C MET A 1 -15.60 0.55 19.77
N PHE A 2 -14.80 1.05 18.84
CA PHE A 2 -14.04 0.19 17.93
C PHE A 2 -13.04 -0.64 18.74
N ASN A 3 -13.07 -1.96 18.54
CA ASN A 3 -12.06 -2.86 19.06
C ASN A 3 -11.60 -3.75 17.91
N ILE A 4 -10.40 -3.51 17.42
CA ILE A 4 -9.77 -4.33 16.38
C ILE A 4 -9.38 -5.66 17.01
N SER A 5 -9.89 -6.75 16.42
CA SER A 5 -9.47 -8.11 16.77
C SER A 5 -8.11 -8.44 16.13
N PRO A 6 -7.34 -9.40 16.69
CA PRO A 6 -6.13 -9.93 16.06
C PRO A 6 -6.36 -10.39 14.60
N GLU A 7 -7.51 -10.99 14.33
CA GLU A 7 -7.92 -11.42 12.98
C GLU A 7 -8.04 -10.22 12.02
N THR A 8 -8.62 -9.12 12.49
CA THR A 8 -8.73 -7.89 11.70
C THR A 8 -7.35 -7.27 11.46
N LEU A 9 -6.47 -7.29 12.45
CA LEU A 9 -5.10 -6.81 12.29
C LEU A 9 -4.33 -7.61 11.23
N LYS A 10 -4.44 -8.94 11.27
CA LYS A 10 -3.84 -9.81 10.25
C LYS A 10 -4.39 -9.54 8.86
N HIS A 11 -5.70 -9.31 8.74
CA HIS A 11 -6.29 -8.96 7.45
C HIS A 11 -5.76 -7.61 6.92
N LEU A 12 -5.57 -6.62 7.79
CA LEU A 12 -4.98 -5.33 7.42
C LEU A 12 -3.53 -5.47 7.00
N GLU A 13 -2.76 -6.33 7.66
CA GLU A 13 -1.38 -6.67 7.32
C GLU A 13 -1.29 -7.23 5.88
N GLU A 14 -2.17 -8.18 5.54
CA GLU A 14 -2.27 -8.76 4.19
C GLU A 14 -2.62 -7.71 3.13
N LEU A 15 -3.60 -6.85 3.40
CA LEU A 15 -4.03 -5.79 2.47
C LEU A 15 -2.92 -4.75 2.24
N ALA A 16 -2.17 -4.41 3.28
CA ALA A 16 -1.09 -3.44 3.22
C ALA A 16 0.23 -4.02 2.70
N GLN A 17 0.33 -5.34 2.51
CA GLN A 17 1.56 -6.06 2.18
C GLN A 17 2.69 -5.76 3.18
N LEU A 18 2.34 -5.71 4.46
CA LEU A 18 3.30 -5.57 5.56
C LEU A 18 3.52 -6.94 6.19
N GLU A 19 4.69 -7.15 6.79
CA GLU A 19 4.94 -8.30 7.67
C GLU A 19 5.25 -7.75 9.05
N LEU A 20 4.38 -8.00 10.03
CA LEU A 20 4.56 -7.54 11.40
C LEU A 20 5.61 -8.39 12.12
N PRO A 21 6.66 -7.77 12.69
CA PRO A 21 7.63 -8.51 13.49
C PRO A 21 6.99 -9.19 14.71
N LEU A 22 7.49 -10.38 15.04
CA LEU A 22 7.05 -11.14 16.21
C LEU A 22 7.13 -10.27 17.48
N GLY A 23 6.01 -10.18 18.21
CA GLY A 23 5.91 -9.41 19.46
C GLY A 23 5.48 -7.95 19.31
N LEU A 24 5.27 -7.44 18.09
CA LEU A 24 4.69 -6.10 17.88
C LEU A 24 3.16 -6.09 17.73
N GLU A 25 2.54 -7.26 17.62
CA GLU A 25 1.10 -7.41 17.40
C GLU A 25 0.27 -6.75 18.52
N GLU A 26 0.58 -7.04 19.78
CA GLU A 26 -0.14 -6.47 20.94
C GLU A 26 -0.04 -4.94 20.99
N LYS A 27 1.15 -4.41 20.70
CA LYS A 27 1.37 -2.97 20.64
C LYS A 27 0.57 -2.33 19.51
N MET A 28 0.58 -2.95 18.32
CA MET A 28 -0.15 -2.45 17.16
C MET A 28 -1.66 -2.45 17.41
N LEU A 29 -2.19 -3.51 18.04
CA LEU A 29 -3.59 -3.57 18.47
C LEU A 29 -3.93 -2.43 19.44
N GLN A 30 -3.07 -2.19 20.44
CA GLN A 30 -3.26 -1.11 21.40
C GLN A 30 -3.26 0.26 20.70
N ASP A 31 -2.27 0.51 19.84
CA ASP A 31 -2.10 1.78 19.14
C ASP A 31 -3.28 2.06 18.20
N LEU A 32 -3.71 1.07 17.41
CA LEU A 32 -4.84 1.23 16.49
C LEU A 32 -6.16 1.47 17.22
N ASN A 33 -6.41 0.75 18.32
CA ASN A 33 -7.60 0.99 19.14
C ASN A 33 -7.58 2.38 19.77
N HIS A 34 -6.42 2.85 20.23
CA HIS A 34 -6.27 4.20 20.74
C HIS A 34 -6.57 5.26 19.67
N ILE A 35 -6.02 5.08 18.46
CA ILE A 35 -6.26 5.96 17.32
C ILE A 35 -7.75 6.02 16.99
N LEU A 36 -8.40 4.87 16.78
CA LEU A 36 -9.82 4.82 16.41
C LEU A 36 -10.73 5.42 17.49
N SER A 37 -10.42 5.19 18.76
CA SER A 37 -11.15 5.81 19.87
C SER A 37 -11.03 7.34 19.88
N THR A 38 -9.90 7.88 19.42
CA THR A 38 -9.69 9.33 19.29
C THR A 38 -10.55 9.92 18.16
N PHE A 39 -10.67 9.20 17.05
CA PHE A 39 -11.46 9.62 15.89
C PHE A 39 -12.98 9.47 16.09
N GLU A 40 -13.46 8.66 17.04
CA GLU A 40 -14.89 8.62 17.42
C GLU A 40 -15.42 10.02 17.85
N VAL A 41 -14.54 10.93 18.28
CA VAL A 41 -14.91 12.31 18.65
C VAL A 41 -15.16 13.20 17.42
N ILE A 42 -14.63 12.84 16.24
CA ILE A 42 -14.62 13.67 15.03
C ILE A 42 -15.80 13.36 14.09
N SER A 43 -16.45 12.20 14.23
CA SER A 43 -17.54 11.74 13.36
C SER A 43 -18.88 12.50 13.50
N VAL A 44 -18.95 13.53 14.36
CA VAL A 44 -20.18 14.28 14.65
C VAL A 44 -20.42 15.43 13.65
N VAL A 45 -19.45 15.76 12.79
CA VAL A 45 -19.59 16.88 11.85
C VAL A 45 -19.80 16.35 10.44
N GLU A 46 -21.04 16.46 9.93
CA GLU A 46 -21.33 16.28 8.50
C GLU A 46 -20.59 17.38 7.71
N LYS A 47 -19.42 17.04 7.22
CA LYS A 47 -18.65 17.89 6.32
C LYS A 47 -18.72 17.28 4.91
N PRO A 48 -19.16 18.04 3.89
CA PRO A 48 -19.04 17.55 2.52
C PRO A 48 -17.57 17.25 2.23
N PRO A 49 -17.26 16.22 1.43
CA PRO A 49 -15.89 15.89 1.08
C PRO A 49 -15.22 17.12 0.47
N GLU A 50 -14.05 17.50 0.99
CA GLU A 50 -13.28 18.60 0.43
C GLU A 50 -12.88 18.21 -0.99
N SER A 51 -13.49 18.86 -2.00
CA SER A 51 -13.00 18.79 -3.36
C SER A 51 -11.79 19.72 -3.46
N GLY A 52 -10.60 19.14 -3.36
CA GLY A 52 -9.36 19.87 -3.60
C GLY A 52 -9.32 20.39 -5.03
N VAL A 53 -9.52 21.71 -5.20
CA VAL A 53 -9.45 22.47 -6.46
C VAL A 53 -10.51 22.03 -7.48
N GLU A 54 -11.21 22.99 -8.11
CA GLU A 54 -12.10 22.69 -9.22
C GLU A 54 -11.30 21.98 -10.33
N GLN A 55 -11.53 20.68 -10.47
CA GLN A 55 -10.89 19.86 -11.49
C GLN A 55 -11.52 20.20 -12.83
N SER A 56 -10.98 21.22 -13.50
CA SER A 56 -11.12 21.30 -14.95
C SER A 56 -10.39 20.08 -15.55
N ALA A 57 -11.01 19.42 -16.52
CA ALA A 57 -10.41 18.24 -17.16
C ALA A 57 -9.16 18.66 -17.94
N PHE A 58 -7.99 18.55 -17.32
CA PHE A 58 -6.70 18.82 -17.96
C PHE A 58 -6.35 17.67 -18.89
N LEU A 59 -6.53 17.89 -20.20
CA LEU A 59 -6.10 16.94 -21.22
C LEU A 59 -4.62 17.18 -21.57
N ARG A 60 -3.83 16.11 -21.59
CA ARG A 60 -2.45 16.13 -22.11
C ARG A 60 -2.48 15.98 -23.64
N ALA A 61 -1.71 16.80 -24.35
CA ALA A 61 -1.52 16.65 -25.79
C ALA A 61 -0.84 15.32 -26.14
N ASP A 62 -1.21 14.73 -27.27
CA ASP A 62 -0.61 13.50 -27.80
C ASP A 62 0.73 13.79 -28.49
N GLN A 63 1.71 14.25 -27.72
CA GLN A 63 3.07 14.47 -28.17
C GLN A 63 4.01 13.49 -27.46
N PRO A 64 4.92 12.84 -28.20
CA PRO A 64 5.93 11.99 -27.60
C PRO A 64 6.93 12.85 -26.81
N LEU A 65 7.21 12.45 -25.57
CA LEU A 65 8.24 13.06 -24.74
C LEU A 65 9.52 12.23 -24.81
N PRO A 66 10.71 12.85 -24.69
CA PRO A 66 11.98 12.11 -24.70
C PRO A 66 12.01 11.11 -23.54
N TYR A 67 12.33 9.86 -23.87
CA TYR A 67 12.44 8.78 -22.89
C TYR A 67 13.81 8.80 -22.23
N THR A 68 13.82 8.82 -20.90
CA THR A 68 15.04 8.56 -20.12
C THR A 68 15.18 7.05 -19.96
N ASP A 69 16.34 6.50 -20.32
CA ASP A 69 16.64 5.07 -20.17
C ASP A 69 16.39 4.62 -18.72
N ALA A 70 15.34 3.82 -18.52
CA ALA A 70 14.92 3.38 -17.19
C ALA A 70 15.99 2.53 -16.49
N SER A 71 16.91 1.90 -17.22
CA SER A 71 18.02 1.16 -16.62
C SER A 71 18.95 2.04 -15.79
N ARG A 72 18.98 3.36 -16.05
CA ARG A 72 19.73 4.35 -15.25
C ARG A 72 19.05 4.71 -13.93
N LEU A 73 17.76 4.40 -13.78
CA LEU A 73 16.99 4.68 -12.57
C LEU A 73 17.11 3.54 -11.53
N PHE A 74 17.66 2.39 -11.93
CA PHE A 74 17.74 1.21 -11.08
C PHE A 74 19.20 0.81 -10.85
N ASP A 75 19.46 0.23 -9.67
CA ASP A 75 20.73 -0.43 -9.40
C ASP A 75 20.94 -1.60 -10.38
N PRO A 76 22.07 -1.68 -11.10
CA PRO A 76 22.36 -2.76 -12.05
C PRO A 76 22.19 -4.17 -11.47
N SER A 77 22.42 -4.35 -10.16
CA SER A 77 22.24 -5.64 -9.47
C SER A 77 20.79 -6.13 -9.44
N ARG A 78 19.82 -5.21 -9.60
CA ARG A 78 18.38 -5.50 -9.67
C ARG A 78 17.90 -5.79 -11.08
N LEU A 79 18.76 -5.72 -12.10
CA LEU A 79 18.39 -5.96 -13.49
C LEU A 79 18.91 -7.30 -13.99
N LYS A 80 18.09 -8.02 -14.76
CA LYS A 80 18.48 -9.23 -15.51
C LYS A 80 17.92 -9.11 -16.92
N ASN A 81 18.79 -9.07 -17.94
CA ASN A 81 18.41 -8.94 -19.35
C ASN A 81 17.50 -7.73 -19.67
N GLY A 82 17.68 -6.60 -18.98
CA GLY A 82 16.83 -5.41 -19.16
C GLY A 82 15.50 -5.42 -18.39
N PHE A 83 15.25 -6.47 -17.59
CA PHE A 83 14.07 -6.58 -16.73
C PHE A 83 14.42 -6.42 -15.25
N LEU A 84 13.49 -5.89 -14.47
CA LEU A 84 13.59 -5.89 -13.00
C LEU A 84 13.51 -7.33 -12.49
N ARG A 85 14.52 -7.73 -11.73
CA ARG A 85 14.56 -9.00 -11.03
C ARG A 85 13.67 -8.90 -9.78
N VAL A 86 12.52 -9.55 -9.85
CA VAL A 86 11.56 -9.70 -8.74
C VAL A 86 11.31 -11.18 -8.45
N LYS A 87 10.71 -11.48 -7.29
CA LYS A 87 10.20 -12.82 -7.00
C LYS A 87 9.10 -13.17 -8.03
N PRO A 88 9.01 -14.44 -8.47
CA PRO A 88 7.93 -14.87 -9.34
C PRO A 88 6.58 -14.64 -8.65
N VAL A 89 5.56 -14.30 -9.44
CA VAL A 89 4.21 -13.96 -8.93
C VAL A 89 3.44 -15.21 -8.50
N LEU A 90 3.74 -16.35 -9.12
CA LEU A 90 3.17 -17.64 -8.78
C LEU A 90 4.28 -18.53 -8.22
N GLU A 91 3.99 -19.20 -7.13
CA GLU A 91 4.81 -20.32 -6.66
C GLU A 91 4.46 -21.52 -7.53
N ASP A 92 5.43 -22.05 -8.28
CA ASP A 92 5.27 -23.33 -8.96
C ASP A 92 5.09 -24.38 -7.85
N LYS A 93 3.86 -24.90 -7.69
CA LYS A 93 3.67 -26.10 -6.90
C LYS A 93 4.35 -27.22 -7.68
N GLU A 94 5.52 -27.63 -7.22
CA GLU A 94 6.18 -28.84 -7.73
C GLU A 94 5.17 -29.99 -7.67
N GLU A 95 4.71 -30.45 -8.83
CA GLU A 95 4.03 -31.73 -8.97
C GLU A 95 5.10 -32.81 -8.72
N GLU A 96 5.15 -33.34 -7.50
CA GLU A 96 5.81 -34.62 -7.24
C GLU A 96 5.12 -35.70 -8.09
N GLY A 97 5.83 -36.19 -9.10
CA GLY A 97 5.47 -37.35 -9.92
C GLY A 97 6.63 -38.31 -10.02
#